data_AF-A0A8T5L065-F1
#
_entry.id   AF-A0A8T5L065-F1
#
_cell.length_a   1.000
_cell.length_b   1.000
_cell.length_c   1.000
_cell.angle_alpha   90.00
_cell.angle_beta   90.00
_cell.angle_gamma   90.00
#
_symmetry.space_group_name_H-M   'P 1'
#
loop_
_entity.id
_entity.type
_entity.pdbx_description
1 polymer ?
#
loop_
_entity_poly.entity_id
_entity_poly.type
_entity_poly.pdbx_seq_one_letter_code
_entity_poly.pdbx_strand_id
1 'polypeptide(L)'
;MLYTLGDVVKEVAPNLPYHNFEHMQDVSNLCGIHGKLERVSPDKIFLLKSAGFVHDLIYVPGSKHNEETTVITIKDINMLPKIGYSKGEINFISRMIMATKNPTNPRDIYEMIICDSDLDHLGRDDFPEKSELLRIENGVDEATWYGESQPEFLKDFSFYTNSAKKLRGAKLEENKKIKFNF
;
A
#
# COMPACT_ATOMS: atom_id res chain seq x y z
N MET A 1 27.95 -10.43 6.83
CA MET A 1 26.54 -10.89 6.87
C MET A 1 25.86 -10.33 5.64
N LEU A 2 25.30 -11.17 4.77
CA LEU A 2 24.44 -10.70 3.69
C LEU A 2 23.05 -10.48 4.31
N TYR A 3 22.67 -9.23 4.53
CA TYR A 3 21.33 -8.89 5.00
C TYR A 3 20.31 -9.17 3.91
N THR A 4 19.15 -9.76 4.27
CA THR A 4 18.03 -9.88 3.35
C THR A 4 17.26 -8.56 3.28
N LEU A 5 16.41 -8.40 2.26
CA LEU A 5 15.49 -7.25 2.19
C LEU A 5 14.60 -7.18 3.43
N GLY A 6 14.17 -8.34 3.94
CA GLY A 6 13.35 -8.44 5.15
C GLY A 6 14.04 -7.88 6.40
N ASP A 7 15.33 -8.22 6.59
CA ASP A 7 16.10 -7.76 7.74
C ASP A 7 16.24 -6.23 7.72
N VAL A 8 16.59 -5.66 6.56
CA VAL A 8 16.77 -4.21 6.43
C VAL A 8 15.46 -3.47 6.64
N VAL A 9 14.36 -3.90 5.99
CA VAL A 9 13.06 -3.23 6.13
C VAL A 9 12.60 -3.27 7.58
N LYS A 10 12.75 -4.39 8.28
CA LYS A 10 12.33 -4.51 9.68
C LYS A 10 13.07 -3.54 10.62
N GLU A 11 14.34 -3.26 10.34
CA GLU A 11 15.14 -2.33 11.14
C GLU A 11 14.77 -0.86 10.91
N VAL A 12 14.32 -0.50 9.70
CA VAL A 12 14.05 0.90 9.31
C VAL A 12 12.57 1.25 9.17
N ALA A 13 11.68 0.26 9.29
CA ALA A 13 10.24 0.47 9.17
C ALA A 13 9.74 1.52 10.18
N PRO A 14 8.75 2.35 9.81
CA PRO A 14 8.21 3.31 10.74
C PRO A 14 7.53 2.63 11.93
N ASN A 15 7.70 3.21 13.11
CA ASN A 15 7.00 2.80 14.32
C ASN A 15 5.69 3.60 14.45
N LEU A 16 4.74 3.32 13.54
CA LEU A 16 3.45 3.99 13.47
C LEU A 16 2.28 2.99 13.70
N PRO A 17 1.10 3.46 14.14
CA PRO A 17 -0.06 2.59 14.34
C PRO A 17 -0.49 1.82 13.08
N TYR A 18 -0.46 2.44 11.89
CA TYR A 18 -0.86 1.81 10.64
C TYR A 18 0.31 1.61 9.67
N HIS A 19 1.00 2.68 9.27
CA HIS A 19 2.08 2.62 8.26
C HIS A 19 3.37 2.07 8.89
N ASN A 20 3.39 0.76 9.14
CA ASN A 20 4.46 0.03 9.82
C ASN A 20 4.91 -1.21 9.03
N PHE A 21 5.78 -2.01 9.64
CA PHE A 21 6.30 -3.24 9.03
C PHE A 21 5.18 -4.21 8.63
N GLU A 22 4.19 -4.39 9.49
CA GLU A 22 3.06 -5.29 9.28
C GLU A 22 2.20 -4.85 8.10
N HIS A 23 1.94 -3.55 7.93
CA HIS A 23 1.27 -3.00 6.74
C HIS A 23 2.06 -3.30 5.46
N MET A 24 3.35 -2.93 5.41
CA MET A 24 4.18 -3.21 4.22
C MET A 24 4.27 -4.71 3.90
N GLN A 25 4.30 -5.57 4.92
CA GLN A 25 4.28 -7.02 4.74
C GLN A 25 2.94 -7.50 4.18
N ASP A 26 1.81 -6.96 4.66
CA ASP A 26 0.47 -7.27 4.15
C ASP A 26 0.33 -6.85 2.69
N VAL A 27 0.69 -5.61 2.34
CA VAL A 27 0.67 -5.09 0.97
C VAL A 27 1.55 -5.93 0.04
N SER A 28 2.75 -6.35 0.49
CA SER A 28 3.61 -7.26 -0.27
C SER A 28 2.94 -8.60 -0.56
N ASN A 29 2.23 -9.17 0.42
CA ASN A 29 1.51 -10.44 0.25
C ASN A 29 0.33 -10.28 -0.73
N LEU A 30 -0.42 -9.19 -0.62
CA LEU A 30 -1.56 -8.85 -1.48
C LEU A 30 -1.12 -8.62 -2.93
N CYS A 31 -0.01 -7.91 -3.15
CA CYS A 31 0.63 -7.80 -4.47
C CYS A 31 0.87 -9.19 -5.10
N GLY A 32 1.30 -10.16 -4.28
CA GLY A 32 1.48 -11.55 -4.70
C GLY A 32 0.19 -12.28 -5.04
N ILE A 33 -0.89 -12.04 -4.30
CA ILE A 33 -2.21 -12.63 -4.53
C ILE A 33 -2.85 -12.04 -5.80
N HIS A 34 -2.97 -10.73 -5.86
CA HIS A 34 -3.55 -10.01 -7.00
C HIS A 34 -2.75 -10.25 -8.29
N GLY A 35 -1.41 -10.24 -8.21
CA GLY A 35 -0.56 -10.58 -9.35
C GLY A 35 -0.81 -11.98 -9.92
N LYS A 36 -1.06 -12.99 -9.06
CA LYS A 36 -1.44 -14.34 -9.53
C LYS A 36 -2.82 -14.37 -10.17
N LEU A 37 -3.80 -13.68 -9.57
CA LEU A 37 -5.18 -13.63 -10.08
C LEU A 37 -5.25 -12.92 -11.44
N GLU A 38 -4.43 -11.90 -11.65
CA GLU A 38 -4.28 -11.17 -12.91
C GLU A 38 -3.27 -11.84 -13.88
N ARG A 39 -2.77 -13.04 -13.55
CA ARG A 39 -1.89 -13.87 -14.40
C ARG A 39 -0.58 -13.16 -14.78
N VAL A 40 -0.06 -12.32 -13.91
CA VAL A 40 1.26 -11.69 -14.06
C VAL A 40 2.35 -12.75 -13.95
N SER A 41 3.44 -12.58 -14.70
CA SER A 41 4.55 -13.54 -14.70
C SER A 41 5.28 -13.57 -13.34
N PRO A 42 5.89 -14.71 -12.94
CA PRO A 42 6.52 -14.83 -11.63
C PRO A 42 7.62 -13.80 -11.32
N ASP A 43 8.41 -13.42 -12.34
CA ASP A 43 9.44 -12.38 -12.23
C ASP A 43 8.83 -11.00 -11.92
N LYS A 44 7.69 -10.67 -12.53
CA LYS A 44 6.97 -9.42 -12.26
C LYS A 44 6.21 -9.45 -10.95
N ILE A 45 5.68 -10.60 -10.54
CA ILE A 45 5.12 -10.80 -9.20
C ILE A 45 6.20 -10.54 -8.14
N PHE A 46 7.42 -11.06 -8.34
CA PHE A 46 8.51 -10.77 -7.41
C PHE A 46 8.74 -9.25 -7.27
N LEU A 47 8.82 -8.51 -8.37
CA LEU A 47 8.99 -7.05 -8.31
C LEU A 47 7.79 -6.30 -7.70
N LEU A 48 6.56 -6.77 -7.93
CA LEU A 48 5.35 -6.24 -7.27
C LEU A 48 5.41 -6.42 -5.76
N LYS A 49 5.79 -7.62 -5.32
CA LYS A 49 5.98 -7.93 -3.90
C LYS A 49 7.05 -7.04 -3.28
N SER A 50 8.15 -6.83 -3.99
CA SER A 50 9.23 -5.95 -3.53
C SER A 50 8.79 -4.50 -3.41
N ALA A 51 8.00 -4.00 -4.36
CA ALA A 51 7.44 -2.65 -4.28
C ALA A 51 6.48 -2.50 -3.11
N GLY A 52 5.51 -3.42 -2.95
CA GLY A 52 4.61 -3.40 -1.79
C GLY A 52 5.34 -3.47 -0.45
N PHE A 53 6.43 -4.24 -0.38
CA PHE A 53 7.20 -4.40 0.86
C PHE A 53 8.00 -3.15 1.28
N VAL A 54 8.18 -2.17 0.38
CA VAL A 54 8.99 -0.98 0.66
C VAL A 54 8.27 0.33 0.36
N HIS A 55 7.00 0.32 -0.08
CA HIS A 55 6.33 1.53 -0.57
C HIS A 55 6.19 2.65 0.50
N ASP A 56 6.04 2.26 1.77
CA ASP A 56 5.97 3.17 2.92
C ASP A 56 7.20 3.09 3.82
N LEU A 57 8.35 2.71 3.26
CA LEU A 57 9.59 2.60 4.03
C LEU A 57 9.94 3.92 4.73
N ILE A 58 9.64 5.05 4.06
CA ILE A 58 9.69 6.38 4.66
C ILE A 58 8.28 6.95 4.68
N TYR A 59 7.71 7.07 5.87
CA TYR A 59 6.36 7.59 6.05
C TYR A 59 6.30 8.63 7.17
N VAL A 60 5.73 9.80 6.84
CA VAL A 60 5.42 10.86 7.79
C VAL A 60 3.93 11.20 7.66
N PRO A 61 3.11 11.03 8.72
CA PRO A 61 1.69 11.38 8.67
C PRO A 61 1.46 12.82 8.22
N GLY A 62 0.51 13.01 7.30
CA GLY A 62 0.17 14.32 6.72
C GLY A 62 1.13 14.85 5.64
N SER A 63 2.24 14.17 5.36
CA SER A 63 3.17 14.54 4.28
C SER A 63 2.61 14.17 2.91
N LYS A 64 2.81 15.06 1.91
CA LYS A 64 2.48 14.80 0.49
C LYS A 64 3.68 14.26 -0.30
N HIS A 65 4.76 13.89 0.37
CA HIS A 65 6.05 13.54 -0.25
C HIS A 65 6.57 12.16 0.17
N ASN A 66 5.74 11.31 0.77
CA ASN A 66 6.18 10.02 1.31
C ASN A 66 6.68 9.10 0.17
N GLU A 67 5.94 8.97 -0.92
CA GLU A 67 6.30 8.12 -2.06
C GLU A 67 7.58 8.61 -2.76
N GLU A 68 7.71 9.93 -2.99
CA GLU A 68 8.93 10.50 -3.54
C GLU A 68 10.14 10.22 -2.64
N THR A 69 9.98 10.43 -1.33
CA THR A 69 11.06 10.25 -0.36
C THR A 69 11.47 8.78 -0.25
N THR A 70 10.51 7.86 -0.28
CA THR A 70 10.76 6.42 -0.35
C THR A 70 11.51 6.07 -1.63
N VAL A 71 11.08 6.58 -2.78
CA VAL A 71 11.74 6.32 -4.08
C VAL A 71 13.19 6.81 -4.09
N ILE A 72 13.44 8.01 -3.56
CA ILE A 72 14.80 8.53 -3.37
C ILE A 72 15.60 7.57 -2.48
N THR A 73 15.03 7.18 -1.35
CA THR A 73 15.68 6.28 -0.38
C THR A 73 16.08 4.94 -0.98
N ILE A 74 15.16 4.24 -1.67
CA ILE A 74 15.46 2.91 -2.23
C ILE A 74 16.45 2.96 -3.40
N LYS A 75 16.54 4.10 -4.10
CA LYS A 75 17.53 4.36 -5.15
C LYS A 75 18.89 4.73 -4.58
N ASP A 76 18.93 5.69 -3.65
CA ASP A 76 20.16 6.38 -3.24
C ASP A 76 20.85 5.70 -2.05
N ILE A 77 20.11 5.10 -1.11
CA ILE A 77 20.70 4.38 0.04
C ILE A 77 21.32 3.03 -0.40
N ASN A 78 21.31 2.72 -1.70
CA ASN A 78 21.82 1.49 -2.29
C ASN A 78 21.23 0.22 -1.65
N MET A 79 20.04 0.31 -1.04
CA MET A 79 19.40 -0.83 -0.39
C MET A 79 19.13 -1.95 -1.40
N LEU A 80 18.42 -1.63 -2.48
CA LEU A 80 18.13 -2.61 -3.54
C LEU A 80 19.38 -2.99 -4.36
N PRO A 81 20.27 -2.06 -4.77
CA PRO A 81 21.53 -2.42 -5.43
C PRO A 81 22.40 -3.39 -4.62
N LYS A 82 22.54 -3.21 -3.29
CA LYS A 82 23.33 -4.11 -2.43
C LYS A 82 22.74 -5.51 -2.31
N ILE A 83 21.43 -5.65 -2.55
CA ILE A 83 20.69 -6.91 -2.50
C ILE A 83 20.58 -7.56 -3.90
N GLY A 84 21.10 -6.91 -4.95
CA GLY A 84 21.26 -7.49 -6.28
C GLY A 84 20.21 -7.08 -7.31
N TYR A 85 19.37 -6.09 -7.03
CA TYR A 85 18.42 -5.56 -8.02
C TYR A 85 19.16 -4.75 -9.10
N SER A 86 18.79 -4.97 -10.35
CA SER A 86 19.26 -4.17 -11.48
C SER A 86 18.63 -2.78 -11.50
N LYS A 87 19.27 -1.83 -12.19
CA LYS A 87 18.74 -0.47 -12.39
C LYS A 87 17.34 -0.48 -13.04
N GLY A 88 17.09 -1.43 -13.96
CA GLY A 88 15.79 -1.58 -14.61
C GLY A 88 14.70 -1.99 -13.62
N GLU A 89 15.00 -2.94 -12.73
CA GLU A 89 14.06 -3.39 -11.69
C GLU A 89 13.79 -2.31 -10.65
N ILE A 90 14.82 -1.58 -10.22
CA ILE A 90 14.66 -0.45 -9.29
C ILE A 90 13.76 0.62 -9.88
N ASN A 91 13.96 0.99 -11.14
CA ASN A 91 13.09 1.96 -11.82
C ASN A 91 11.64 1.45 -11.93
N PHE A 92 11.47 0.16 -12.17
CA PHE A 92 10.14 -0.45 -12.24
C PHE A 92 9.44 -0.45 -10.89
N ILE A 93 10.14 -0.79 -9.81
CA ILE A 93 9.67 -0.70 -8.42
C ILE A 93 9.31 0.74 -8.06
N SER A 94 10.19 1.70 -8.31
CA SER A 94 9.94 3.11 -8.00
C SER A 94 8.69 3.64 -8.70
N ARG A 95 8.46 3.23 -9.95
CA ARG A 95 7.27 3.63 -10.69
C ARG A 95 5.98 3.10 -10.04
N MET A 96 5.99 1.86 -9.55
CA MET A 96 4.85 1.29 -8.83
C MET A 96 4.58 2.02 -7.52
N ILE A 97 5.62 2.33 -6.74
CA ILE A 97 5.50 3.11 -5.50
C ILE A 97 4.93 4.50 -5.78
N MET A 98 5.41 5.19 -6.82
CA MET A 98 4.85 6.50 -7.19
C MET A 98 3.35 6.45 -7.56
N ALA A 99 2.82 5.30 -7.94
CA ALA A 99 1.40 5.16 -8.29
C ALA A 99 0.48 5.07 -7.07
N THR A 100 0.99 4.73 -5.87
CA THR A 100 0.19 4.67 -4.64
C THR A 100 -0.12 6.07 -4.07
N LYS A 101 0.56 7.09 -4.58
CA LYS A 101 0.32 8.49 -4.20
C LYS A 101 -1.13 8.91 -4.45
N ASN A 102 -1.78 9.41 -3.40
CA ASN A 102 -3.17 9.88 -3.46
C ASN A 102 -3.27 11.32 -4.06
N PRO A 103 -4.18 11.58 -5.03
CA PRO A 103 -5.07 10.65 -5.70
C PRO A 103 -4.36 9.73 -6.68
N THR A 104 -4.71 8.44 -6.63
CA THR A 104 -4.10 7.39 -7.46
C THR A 104 -4.55 7.50 -8.91
N ASN A 105 -3.62 7.33 -9.85
CA ASN A 105 -3.89 7.31 -11.29
C ASN A 105 -3.01 6.27 -12.01
N PRO A 106 -3.23 4.97 -11.74
CA PRO A 106 -2.41 3.91 -12.28
C PRO A 106 -2.59 3.76 -13.79
N ARG A 107 -1.49 3.54 -14.51
CA ARG A 107 -1.44 3.55 -15.98
C ARG A 107 -1.39 2.18 -16.61
N ASP A 108 -0.99 1.17 -15.84
CA ASP A 108 -0.92 -0.21 -16.30
C ASP A 108 -1.30 -1.19 -15.18
N ILE A 109 -1.33 -2.49 -15.53
CA ILE A 109 -1.74 -3.55 -14.63
C ILE A 109 -0.88 -3.62 -13.35
N TYR A 110 0.40 -3.25 -13.41
CA TYR A 110 1.29 -3.36 -12.25
C TYR A 110 1.03 -2.23 -11.25
N GLU A 111 0.84 -1.01 -11.77
CA GLU A 111 0.41 0.14 -10.96
C GLU A 111 -0.99 -0.10 -10.38
N MET A 112 -1.91 -0.67 -11.16
CA MET A 112 -3.25 -1.03 -10.67
C MET A 112 -3.19 -2.05 -9.52
N ILE A 113 -2.36 -3.09 -9.66
CA ILE A 113 -2.21 -4.12 -8.62
C ILE A 113 -1.69 -3.53 -7.32
N ILE A 114 -0.66 -2.68 -7.34
CA ILE A 114 -0.11 -2.13 -6.09
C ILE A 114 -1.10 -1.14 -5.44
N CYS A 115 -1.78 -0.29 -6.20
CA CYS A 115 -2.83 0.59 -5.65
C CYS A 115 -3.96 -0.21 -5.01
N ASP A 116 -4.43 -1.28 -5.68
CA ASP A 116 -5.46 -2.15 -5.14
C ASP A 116 -4.98 -2.94 -3.90
N SER A 117 -3.69 -3.30 -3.86
CA SER A 117 -3.10 -4.02 -2.72
C SER A 117 -2.96 -3.13 -1.49
N ASP A 118 -2.56 -1.87 -1.66
CA ASP A 118 -2.42 -0.89 -0.60
C ASP A 118 -3.79 -0.54 0.03
N LEU A 119 -4.81 -0.41 -0.80
CA LEU A 119 -6.19 -0.10 -0.40
C LEU A 119 -7.08 -1.34 -0.23
N ASP A 120 -6.50 -2.56 -0.20
CA ASP A 120 -7.27 -3.81 -0.14
C ASP A 120 -8.11 -3.92 1.15
N HIS A 121 -7.62 -3.34 2.25
CA HIS A 121 -8.30 -3.31 3.55
C HIS A 121 -9.70 -2.68 3.48
N LEU A 122 -9.96 -1.78 2.54
CA LEU A 122 -11.27 -1.14 2.37
C LEU A 122 -12.40 -2.14 2.04
N GLY A 123 -12.06 -3.29 1.45
CA GLY A 123 -13.00 -4.37 1.16
C GLY A 123 -12.73 -5.64 1.96
N ARG A 124 -12.18 -5.52 3.17
CA ARG A 124 -11.96 -6.63 4.09
C ARG A 124 -12.82 -6.51 5.34
N ASP A 125 -12.92 -7.61 6.09
CA ASP A 125 -13.66 -7.65 7.36
C ASP A 125 -12.96 -6.85 8.46
N ASP A 126 -11.63 -6.74 8.42
CA ASP A 126 -10.82 -5.95 9.37
C ASP A 126 -10.73 -4.45 9.00
N PHE A 127 -11.61 -3.98 8.11
CA PHE A 127 -11.67 -2.58 7.72
C PHE A 127 -11.89 -1.62 8.91
N PRO A 128 -12.82 -1.88 9.86
CA PRO A 128 -13.03 -0.98 10.99
C PRO A 128 -11.78 -0.82 11.85
N GLU A 129 -11.07 -1.91 12.15
CA GLU A 129 -9.84 -1.88 12.93
C GLU A 129 -8.73 -1.12 12.19
N LYS A 130 -8.57 -1.35 10.89
CA LYS A 130 -7.59 -0.67 10.04
C LYS A 130 -7.88 0.83 9.92
N SER A 131 -9.15 1.20 9.76
CA SER A 131 -9.61 2.58 9.74
C SER A 131 -9.31 3.29 11.06
N GLU A 132 -9.51 2.62 12.19
CA GLU A 132 -9.21 3.19 13.50
C GLU A 132 -7.70 3.44 13.70
N LEU A 133 -6.84 2.52 13.25
CA LEU A 133 -5.39 2.72 13.28
C LEU A 133 -4.96 3.91 12.42
N LEU A 134 -5.54 4.07 11.22
CA LEU A 134 -5.30 5.23 10.36
C LEU A 134 -5.74 6.54 11.05
N ARG A 135 -6.91 6.53 11.71
CA ARG A 135 -7.41 7.69 12.44
C ARG A 135 -6.45 8.11 13.56
N ILE A 136 -6.03 7.15 14.38
CA ILE A 136 -5.09 7.38 15.50
C ILE A 136 -3.77 7.93 14.97
N GLU A 137 -3.25 7.34 13.89
CA GLU A 137 -1.99 7.79 13.29
C GLU A 137 -2.07 9.23 12.74
N ASN A 138 -3.19 9.59 12.11
CA ASN A 138 -3.39 10.94 11.57
C ASN A 138 -3.84 11.95 12.64
N GLY A 139 -4.10 11.52 13.87
CA GLY A 139 -4.51 12.40 14.98
C GLY A 139 -5.85 13.10 14.76
N VAL A 140 -6.76 12.49 13.99
CA VAL A 140 -8.08 13.06 13.67
C VAL A 140 -9.10 12.57 14.71
N ASP A 141 -10.00 13.43 15.18
CA ASP A 141 -11.05 13.02 16.10
C ASP A 141 -12.08 12.09 15.43
N GLU A 142 -12.80 11.33 16.25
CA GLU A 142 -13.73 10.29 15.79
C GLU A 142 -14.85 10.86 14.91
N ALA A 143 -15.44 11.99 15.31
CA ALA A 143 -16.55 12.61 14.60
C ALA A 143 -16.11 13.11 13.22
N THR A 144 -14.96 13.79 13.13
CA THR A 144 -14.39 14.25 11.85
C THR A 144 -13.97 13.08 10.96
N TRP A 145 -13.35 12.05 11.53
CA TRP A 145 -12.83 10.92 10.76
C TRP A 145 -13.95 10.15 10.08
N TYR A 146 -14.94 9.70 10.83
CA TYR A 146 -15.99 8.84 10.32
C TYR A 146 -17.21 9.61 9.79
N GLY A 147 -17.41 10.86 10.21
CA GLY A 147 -18.47 11.72 9.71
C GLY A 147 -18.14 12.39 8.37
N GLU A 148 -16.86 12.69 8.12
CA GLU A 148 -16.43 13.48 6.96
C GLU A 148 -15.31 12.81 6.16
N SER A 149 -14.17 12.50 6.79
CA SER A 149 -12.95 12.10 6.09
C SER A 149 -13.09 10.74 5.39
N GLN A 150 -13.55 9.72 6.11
CA GLN A 150 -13.71 8.35 5.61
C GLN A 150 -14.82 8.25 4.56
N PRO A 151 -16.04 8.84 4.77
CA PRO A 151 -17.07 8.84 3.74
C PRO A 151 -16.63 9.54 2.45
N GLU A 152 -15.96 10.70 2.55
CA GLU A 152 -15.49 11.43 1.37
C GLU A 152 -14.44 10.63 0.60
N PHE A 153 -13.50 9.99 1.30
CA PHE A 153 -12.50 9.12 0.68
C PHE A 153 -13.14 7.90 -0.03
N LEU A 154 -14.15 7.29 0.58
CA LEU A 154 -14.79 6.08 0.05
C LEU A 154 -15.81 6.34 -1.07
N LYS A 155 -16.40 7.54 -1.12
CA LYS A 155 -17.54 7.87 -1.97
C LYS A 155 -17.37 7.44 -3.43
N ASP A 156 -16.24 7.80 -4.03
CA ASP A 156 -15.92 7.50 -5.43
C ASP A 156 -14.87 6.37 -5.57
N PHE A 157 -14.52 5.71 -4.45
CA PHE A 157 -13.53 4.64 -4.46
C PHE A 157 -14.08 3.38 -5.17
N SER A 158 -13.28 2.88 -6.10
CA SER A 158 -13.44 1.56 -6.69
C SER A 158 -12.06 0.97 -6.99
N PHE A 159 -11.92 -0.34 -6.79
CA PHE A 159 -10.71 -1.05 -7.18
C PHE A 159 -10.50 -0.97 -8.69
N TYR A 160 -9.25 -1.06 -9.15
CA TYR A 160 -8.89 -0.97 -10.57
C TYR A 160 -9.01 -2.33 -11.27
N THR A 161 -8.39 -3.35 -10.70
CA THR A 161 -8.25 -4.70 -11.28
C THR A 161 -9.56 -5.50 -11.22
N ASN A 162 -9.69 -6.48 -12.12
CA ASN A 162 -10.86 -7.36 -12.12
C ASN A 162 -10.82 -8.31 -10.91
N SER A 163 -9.63 -8.74 -10.49
CA SER A 163 -9.43 -9.57 -9.31
C SER A 163 -9.86 -8.86 -8.03
N ALA A 164 -9.41 -7.63 -7.81
CA ALA A 164 -9.75 -6.88 -6.60
C ALA A 164 -11.25 -6.56 -6.57
N LYS A 165 -11.85 -6.13 -7.69
CA LYS A 165 -13.33 -5.94 -7.78
C LYS A 165 -14.10 -7.20 -7.39
N LYS A 166 -13.69 -8.38 -7.85
CA LYS A 166 -14.35 -9.65 -7.52
C LYS A 166 -14.13 -10.07 -6.08
N LEU A 167 -12.91 -9.89 -5.56
CA LEU A 167 -12.53 -10.35 -4.23
C LEU A 167 -13.04 -9.43 -3.11
N ARG A 168 -13.09 -8.13 -3.37
CA ARG A 168 -13.29 -7.07 -2.37
C ARG A 168 -14.51 -6.20 -2.62
N GLY A 169 -15.06 -6.18 -3.84
CA GLY A 169 -16.12 -5.25 -4.22
C GLY A 169 -17.40 -5.37 -3.39
N ALA A 170 -17.88 -6.60 -3.16
CA ALA A 170 -19.09 -6.80 -2.34
C ALA A 170 -18.89 -6.28 -0.90
N LYS A 171 -17.74 -6.63 -0.29
CA LYS A 171 -17.42 -6.21 1.08
C LYS A 171 -17.14 -4.71 1.18
N LEU A 172 -16.52 -4.10 0.18
CA LEU A 172 -16.34 -2.65 0.09
C LEU A 172 -17.70 -1.93 0.15
N GLU A 173 -18.70 -2.41 -0.58
CA GLU A 173 -20.06 -1.82 -0.56
C GLU A 173 -20.81 -2.06 0.75
N GLU A 174 -20.45 -3.09 1.52
CA GLU A 174 -20.88 -3.25 2.92
C GLU A 174 -20.18 -2.24 3.83
N ASN A 175 -18.85 -2.14 3.72
CA ASN A 175 -18.02 -1.27 4.54
C ASN A 175 -18.35 0.22 4.36
N LYS A 176 -18.70 0.64 3.14
CA LYS A 176 -19.22 1.99 2.84
C LYS A 176 -20.50 2.35 3.61
N LYS A 177 -21.25 1.36 4.09
CA LYS A 177 -22.52 1.56 4.80
C LYS A 177 -22.36 1.50 6.32
N ILE A 178 -21.16 1.19 6.82
CA ILE A 178 -20.91 1.16 8.26
C ILE A 178 -21.17 2.55 8.82
N LYS A 179 -22.14 2.63 9.73
CA LYS A 179 -22.38 3.80 10.55
C LYS A 179 -21.65 3.58 11.87
N PHE A 180 -20.62 4.36 12.08
CA PHE A 180 -19.96 4.45 13.36
C PHE A 180 -20.87 5.32 14.25
N ASN A 181 -21.37 4.74 15.34
CA ASN A 181 -22.24 5.45 16.29
C ASN A 181 -21.33 6.11 17.33
N PHE A 182 -21.43 7.44 17.45
CA PHE A 182 -20.71 8.26 18.43
C PHE A 182 -21.65 8.76 19.52
#